data_AF-A0A533Y6J2-F1
#
_entry.id   AF-A0A533Y6J2-F1
#
_cell.length_a   1.000
_cell.length_b   1.000
_cell.length_c   1.000
_cell.angle_alpha   90.00
_cell.angle_beta   90.00
_cell.angle_gamma   90.00
#
_symmetry.space_group_name_H-M   'P 1'
#
loop_
_entity.id
_entity.type
_entity.pdbx_description
1 polymer ?
#
loop_
_entity_poly.entity_id
_entity_poly.type
_entity_poly.pdbx_seq_one_letter_code
_entity_poly.pdbx_strand_id
1 'polypeptide(L)'
;MARIGLCYVISPVRQSAFIAVLVVSAGCVLPSAGLDAAGNNPVLKEIQNTEEYFPDEIGSVWHYRGRTRTDTIERVAEATFSNEVSAIGTTNIKGETVKIFRETNQANKGPTDGFFRRDKTGITYYGSQPTTPFEQQLIPYRVLAFPLVMNGTFRQLEKRDVDMQVDLDGDGRHERADVVADVRVVAHTPVTVHAGTFNDAVQIDATMTIVISLTKDRRVITSRDRITSWFARGVGLVKYVEEIEAPPVLETRGEVTYVSEELESYALKRAVGGHL
;
A
#
# COMPACT_ATOMS: atom_id res chain seq x y z
N MET A 1 3.66 12.09 1.17
CA MET A 1 2.26 12.56 1.32
C MET A 1 1.26 11.42 1.58
N ALA A 2 1.18 10.31 0.82
CA ALA A 2 0.42 9.13 1.28
C ALA A 2 0.92 7.88 0.56
N ARG A 3 1.66 7.01 1.25
CA ARG A 3 2.03 5.67 0.75
C ARG A 3 1.07 4.64 1.33
N ILE A 4 -0.16 4.71 0.89
CA ILE A 4 -1.22 3.74 1.21
C ILE A 4 -1.73 3.11 -0.09
N GLY A 5 -0.89 3.13 -1.13
CA GLY A 5 -1.24 2.72 -2.49
C GLY A 5 -0.75 1.32 -2.79
N LEU A 6 -1.61 0.52 -3.41
CA LEU A 6 -1.38 -0.81 -3.95
C LEU A 6 -0.31 -0.78 -5.06
N CYS A 7 0.95 -0.80 -4.68
CA CYS A 7 2.02 -1.36 -5.50
C CYS A 7 2.58 -2.41 -4.57
N TYR A 8 2.49 -3.73 -4.81
CA TYR A 8 3.68 -4.45 -5.28
C TYR A 8 3.45 -5.95 -5.50
N VAL A 9 2.25 -6.40 -5.89
CA VAL A 9 1.97 -7.85 -5.91
C VAL A 9 2.67 -8.62 -7.04
N ILE A 10 3.19 -7.98 -8.08
CA ILE A 10 3.79 -8.71 -9.22
C ILE A 10 5.14 -8.11 -9.61
N SER A 11 6.22 -8.65 -9.05
CA SER A 11 7.59 -8.41 -9.53
C SER A 11 8.01 -9.60 -10.41
N PRO A 12 8.42 -9.40 -11.68
CA PRO A 12 8.71 -10.49 -12.60
C PRO A 12 10.17 -10.91 -12.48
N VAL A 13 10.54 -11.68 -11.46
CA VAL A 13 11.93 -12.17 -11.35
C VAL A 13 11.97 -13.67 -11.05
N ARG A 14 12.25 -14.42 -12.13
CA ARG A 14 12.86 -15.76 -12.23
C ARG A 14 11.94 -16.98 -12.40
N GLN A 15 11.74 -17.36 -13.67
CA GLN A 15 11.54 -18.73 -14.12
C GLN A 15 12.89 -19.48 -14.14
N SER A 16 13.00 -20.67 -13.51
CA SER A 16 13.88 -21.79 -13.93
C SER A 16 13.70 -23.05 -13.08
N ALA A 17 12.90 -23.98 -13.62
CA ALA A 17 13.03 -25.43 -13.77
C ALA A 17 13.36 -26.42 -12.60
N PHE A 18 12.47 -27.42 -12.46
CA PHE A 18 12.65 -28.89 -12.33
C PHE A 18 12.40 -29.63 -10.98
N ILE A 19 11.47 -30.59 -11.09
CA ILE A 19 11.30 -31.93 -10.43
C ILE A 19 10.46 -32.05 -9.14
N ALA A 20 9.25 -32.59 -9.37
CA ALA A 20 8.44 -33.60 -8.66
C ALA A 20 8.62 -33.85 -7.14
N VAL A 21 7.49 -33.84 -6.41
CA VAL A 21 6.90 -34.99 -5.65
C VAL A 21 5.54 -34.57 -5.04
N LEU A 22 4.74 -35.59 -4.71
CA LEU A 22 3.28 -35.71 -4.63
C LEU A 22 2.74 -35.71 -3.16
N VAL A 23 1.49 -35.22 -2.95
CA VAL A 23 0.47 -35.49 -1.86
C VAL A 23 0.86 -35.08 -0.42
N VAL A 24 0.00 -34.65 0.53
CA VAL A 24 -1.39 -34.99 0.89
C VAL A 24 -2.08 -33.84 1.65
N SER A 25 -3.40 -33.76 1.47
CA SER A 25 -4.40 -32.90 2.12
C SER A 25 -4.79 -33.32 3.54
N ALA A 26 -5.08 -32.34 4.40
CA ALA A 26 -6.08 -32.39 5.49
C ALA A 26 -6.29 -30.93 5.95
N GLY A 27 -7.47 -30.33 6.01
CA GLY A 27 -8.78 -30.89 6.32
C GLY A 27 -9.03 -30.82 7.82
N CYS A 28 -9.23 -29.62 8.37
CA CYS A 28 -9.79 -29.48 9.72
C CYS A 28 -10.66 -28.22 9.83
N VAL A 29 -11.97 -28.47 9.87
CA VAL A 29 -13.03 -27.53 10.25
C VAL A 29 -13.11 -27.51 11.76
N LEU A 30 -13.17 -26.32 12.37
CA LEU A 30 -13.66 -26.14 13.73
C LEU A 30 -14.56 -24.89 13.84
N PRO A 31 -15.49 -24.88 14.80
CA PRO A 31 -16.82 -24.30 14.63
C PRO A 31 -16.94 -22.86 15.11
N SER A 32 -17.88 -22.16 14.49
CA SER A 32 -18.43 -20.86 14.91
C SER A 32 -19.13 -20.97 16.26
N ALA A 33 -18.62 -20.26 17.26
CA ALA A 33 -19.37 -19.92 18.46
C ALA A 33 -19.68 -18.42 18.41
N GLY A 34 -20.95 -18.10 18.19
CA GLY A 34 -21.49 -16.76 18.38
C GLY A 34 -21.58 -16.44 19.87
N LEU A 35 -21.25 -15.20 20.19
CA LEU A 35 -21.62 -14.55 21.44
C LEU A 35 -21.99 -13.11 21.07
N ASP A 36 -23.30 -12.86 21.05
CA ASP A 36 -23.87 -11.53 21.08
C ASP A 36 -23.42 -10.83 22.37
N ALA A 37 -22.71 -9.72 22.21
CA ALA A 37 -22.46 -8.76 23.27
C ALA A 37 -22.97 -7.39 22.81
N ALA A 38 -24.16 -7.03 23.28
CA ALA A 38 -24.57 -5.63 23.34
C ALA A 38 -23.62 -4.92 24.33
N GLY A 39 -22.75 -4.05 23.81
CA GLY A 39 -21.81 -3.29 24.63
C GLY A 39 -21.29 -2.09 23.85
N ASN A 40 -21.69 -0.90 24.29
CA ASN A 40 -21.14 0.42 23.95
C ASN A 40 -20.47 0.51 22.58
N ASN A 41 -21.20 0.93 21.54
CA ASN A 41 -20.54 1.45 20.34
C ASN A 41 -19.62 2.59 20.79
N PRO A 42 -18.28 2.45 20.69
CA PRO A 42 -17.41 3.55 21.03
C PRO A 42 -17.76 4.70 20.08
N VAL A 43 -18.09 5.86 20.63
CA VAL A 43 -18.28 7.06 19.81
C VAL A 43 -16.98 7.28 19.06
N LEU A 44 -17.01 7.05 17.75
CA LEU A 44 -15.85 7.20 16.88
C LEU A 44 -15.43 8.67 16.92
N LYS A 45 -14.16 8.92 17.27
CA LYS A 45 -13.64 10.28 17.46
C LYS A 45 -13.00 10.78 16.17
N GLU A 46 -13.52 11.86 15.62
CA GLU A 46 -12.90 12.54 14.48
C GLU A 46 -11.56 13.18 14.87
N ILE A 47 -10.55 13.00 14.01
CA ILE A 47 -9.26 13.68 14.09
C ILE A 47 -9.41 15.04 13.42
N GLN A 48 -9.26 16.09 14.22
CA GLN A 48 -9.40 17.48 13.78
C GLN A 48 -8.29 17.88 12.80
N ASN A 49 -8.65 18.73 11.83
CA ASN A 49 -7.78 19.24 10.76
C ASN A 49 -6.96 18.12 10.11
N THR A 50 -7.65 17.09 9.65
CA THR A 50 -7.08 15.87 9.06
C THR A 50 -6.14 16.18 7.89
N GLU A 51 -6.46 17.20 7.10
CA GLU A 51 -5.69 17.65 5.95
C GLU A 51 -4.25 18.06 6.32
N GLU A 52 -4.02 18.56 7.54
CA GLU A 52 -2.69 18.98 7.98
C GLU A 52 -1.71 17.79 8.13
N TYR A 53 -2.19 16.56 8.28
CA TYR A 53 -1.35 15.35 8.28
C TYR A 53 -0.81 14.99 6.91
N PHE A 54 -1.24 15.70 5.87
CA PHE A 54 -0.86 15.43 4.50
C PHE A 54 -0.37 16.74 3.85
N PRO A 55 0.82 17.26 4.15
CA PRO A 55 1.38 18.33 3.32
C PRO A 55 1.65 17.83 1.89
N ASP A 56 1.31 18.64 0.89
CA ASP A 56 1.44 18.34 -0.54
C ASP A 56 1.78 19.56 -1.40
N GLU A 57 2.41 20.56 -0.80
CA GLU A 57 2.80 21.77 -1.50
C GLU A 57 3.95 21.51 -2.46
N ILE A 58 3.83 22.03 -3.69
CA ILE A 58 4.85 21.86 -4.72
C ILE A 58 6.18 22.47 -4.24
N GLY A 59 7.26 21.72 -4.42
CA GLY A 59 8.60 22.02 -3.91
C GLY A 59 8.88 21.49 -2.51
N SER A 60 7.93 20.78 -1.90
CA SER A 60 8.18 20.01 -0.66
C SER A 60 8.93 18.72 -0.95
N VAL A 61 9.87 18.39 -0.07
CA VAL A 61 10.77 17.23 -0.20
C VAL A 61 10.84 16.47 1.12
N TRP A 62 10.87 15.14 1.04
CA TRP A 62 11.07 14.22 2.15
C TRP A 62 12.17 13.23 1.79
N HIS A 63 13.08 12.98 2.72
CA HIS A 63 14.13 11.97 2.57
C HIS A 63 13.88 10.83 3.55
N TYR A 64 13.84 9.61 3.04
CA TYR A 64 13.60 8.39 3.79
C TYR A 64 14.82 7.48 3.74
N ARG A 65 15.06 6.83 4.88
CA ARG A 65 15.94 5.67 4.96
C ARG A 65 15.09 4.42 4.96
N GLY A 66 15.34 3.55 3.99
CA GLY A 66 14.60 2.32 3.77
C GLY A 66 15.38 1.06 4.08
N ARG A 67 14.65 -0.02 4.35
CA ARG A 67 15.14 -1.39 4.44
C ARG A 67 14.18 -2.33 3.72
N THR A 68 14.72 -3.28 2.98
CA THR A 68 13.96 -4.39 2.42
C THR A 68 14.52 -5.70 2.95
N ARG A 69 13.65 -6.64 3.29
CA ARG A 69 14.00 -8.02 3.63
C ARG A 69 13.06 -8.95 2.88
N THR A 70 13.59 -9.87 2.09
CA THR A 70 12.79 -10.90 1.43
C THR A 70 13.17 -12.26 2.00
N ASP A 71 12.18 -12.92 2.58
CA ASP A 71 12.29 -14.25 3.15
C ASP A 71 11.72 -15.25 2.14
N THR A 72 12.58 -16.16 1.69
CA THR A 72 12.21 -17.35 0.93
C THR A 72 12.56 -18.59 1.75
N ILE A 73 12.10 -19.78 1.33
CA ILE A 73 12.43 -21.03 2.02
C ILE A 73 13.95 -21.30 2.09
N GLU A 74 14.73 -20.78 1.14
CA GLU A 74 16.15 -21.12 0.99
C GLU A 74 17.11 -19.98 1.35
N ARG A 75 16.63 -18.74 1.33
CA ARG A 75 17.47 -17.55 1.47
C ARG A 75 16.70 -16.39 2.08
N VAL A 76 17.42 -15.63 2.91
CA VAL A 76 17.07 -14.27 3.31
C VAL A 76 17.90 -13.29 2.50
N ALA A 77 17.26 -12.32 1.86
CA ALA A 77 17.91 -11.23 1.15
C ALA A 77 17.54 -9.89 1.81
N GLU A 78 18.54 -9.15 2.29
CA GLU A 78 18.33 -7.85 2.94
C GLU A 78 19.10 -6.75 2.19
N ALA A 79 18.51 -5.56 2.16
CA ALA A 79 19.16 -4.37 1.64
C ALA A 79 18.70 -3.12 2.39
N THR A 80 19.56 -2.13 2.46
CA THR A 80 19.21 -0.77 2.85
C THR A 80 19.16 0.12 1.61
N PHE A 81 18.32 1.13 1.63
CA PHE A 81 18.20 2.09 0.54
C PHE A 81 17.85 3.48 1.05
N SER A 82 18.01 4.48 0.19
CA SER A 82 17.54 5.84 0.42
C SER A 82 16.49 6.16 -0.63
N ASN A 83 15.49 6.94 -0.23
CA ASN A 83 14.42 7.33 -1.12
C ASN A 83 14.05 8.80 -0.85
N GLU A 84 14.01 9.60 -1.91
CA GLU A 84 13.55 10.99 -1.85
C GLU A 84 12.16 11.05 -2.48
N VAL A 85 11.23 11.68 -1.78
CA VAL A 85 9.90 12.01 -2.30
C VAL A 85 9.80 13.50 -2.49
N SER A 86 9.34 13.94 -3.65
CA SER A 86 9.21 15.36 -3.99
C SER A 86 7.86 15.65 -4.64
N ALA A 87 7.16 16.68 -4.17
CA ALA A 87 5.98 17.21 -4.86
C ALA A 87 6.45 18.15 -5.98
N ILE A 88 6.43 17.71 -7.23
CA ILE A 88 7.16 18.40 -8.31
C ILE A 88 6.28 19.25 -9.24
N GLY A 89 4.95 19.08 -9.20
CA GLY A 89 4.07 19.81 -10.09
C GLY A 89 2.65 19.26 -10.14
N THR A 90 1.94 19.63 -11.19
CA THR A 90 0.60 19.08 -11.50
C THR A 90 0.55 18.63 -12.95
N THR A 91 -0.39 17.73 -13.25
CA THR A 91 -0.76 17.34 -14.61
C THR A 91 -2.28 17.13 -14.68
N ASN A 92 -2.81 16.93 -15.89
CA ASN A 92 -4.21 16.58 -16.09
C ASN A 92 -4.35 15.10 -16.48
N ILE A 93 -5.16 14.35 -15.74
CA ILE A 93 -5.50 12.96 -16.05
C ILE A 93 -7.02 12.86 -16.18
N LYS A 94 -7.52 12.58 -17.40
CA LYS A 94 -8.96 12.43 -17.69
C LYS A 94 -9.81 13.62 -17.21
N GLY A 95 -9.30 14.84 -17.36
CA GLY A 95 -9.99 16.07 -16.94
C GLY A 95 -9.70 16.48 -15.50
N GLU A 96 -9.04 15.65 -14.69
CA GLU A 96 -8.72 15.93 -13.30
C GLU A 96 -7.31 16.48 -13.14
N THR A 97 -7.18 17.62 -12.46
CA THR A 97 -5.87 18.17 -12.08
C THR A 97 -5.33 17.39 -10.89
N VAL A 98 -4.22 16.69 -11.10
CA VAL A 98 -3.54 15.85 -10.10
C VAL A 98 -2.16 16.41 -9.81
N LYS A 99 -1.69 16.26 -8.56
CA LYS A 99 -0.32 16.55 -8.14
C LYS A 99 0.59 15.37 -8.47
N ILE A 100 1.82 15.68 -8.86
CA ILE A 100 2.86 14.70 -9.18
C ILE A 100 3.80 14.58 -7.99
N PHE A 101 3.95 13.35 -7.49
CA PHE A 101 4.91 12.98 -6.47
C PHE A 101 5.98 12.09 -7.09
N ARG A 102 7.21 12.59 -7.16
CA ARG A 102 8.35 11.81 -7.63
C ARG A 102 9.02 11.12 -6.47
N GLU A 103 9.26 9.83 -6.62
CA GLU A 103 10.10 9.02 -5.74
C GLU A 103 11.36 8.59 -6.49
N THR A 104 12.51 8.62 -5.83
CA THR A 104 13.79 8.21 -6.48
C THR A 104 14.04 6.72 -6.42
N ASN A 105 13.55 6.03 -5.38
CA ASN A 105 13.79 4.61 -5.19
C ASN A 105 12.73 3.95 -4.27
N GLN A 106 11.47 3.98 -4.69
CA GLN A 106 10.35 3.44 -3.91
C GLN A 106 10.54 1.93 -3.66
N ALA A 107 10.52 1.52 -2.39
CA ALA A 107 10.73 0.14 -1.95
C ALA A 107 11.97 -0.54 -2.58
N ASN A 108 13.01 0.23 -2.90
CA ASN A 108 14.22 -0.22 -3.60
C ASN A 108 13.99 -0.76 -5.03
N LYS A 109 12.99 -0.24 -5.76
CA LYS A 109 12.63 -0.68 -7.12
C LYS A 109 12.86 0.38 -8.20
N GLY A 110 13.55 1.46 -7.88
CA GLY A 110 13.83 2.57 -8.78
C GLY A 110 12.79 3.69 -8.73
N PRO A 111 12.91 4.67 -9.64
CA PRO A 111 12.13 5.90 -9.58
C PRO A 111 10.69 5.71 -10.06
N THR A 112 9.77 6.42 -9.43
CA THR A 112 8.35 6.43 -9.78
C THR A 112 7.78 7.85 -9.70
N ASP A 113 6.84 8.18 -10.58
CA ASP A 113 5.99 9.37 -10.47
C ASP A 113 4.56 8.92 -10.14
N GLY A 114 4.07 9.23 -8.94
CA GLY A 114 2.70 8.96 -8.49
C GLY A 114 1.78 10.18 -8.66
N PHE A 115 0.54 9.93 -9.04
CA PHE A 115 -0.45 10.98 -9.31
C PHE A 115 -1.57 10.99 -8.27
N PHE A 116 -1.71 12.10 -7.55
CA PHE A 116 -2.65 12.22 -6.44
C PHE A 116 -3.50 13.48 -6.54
N ARG A 117 -4.77 13.38 -6.20
CA ARG A 117 -5.65 14.55 -6.01
C ARG A 117 -6.14 14.56 -4.57
N ARG A 118 -5.96 15.69 -3.89
CA ARG A 118 -6.65 15.96 -2.63
C ARG A 118 -7.84 16.88 -2.90
N ASP A 119 -8.94 16.59 -2.23
CA ASP A 119 -10.07 17.51 -2.08
C ASP A 119 -10.60 17.44 -0.64
N LYS A 120 -11.71 18.15 -0.37
CA LYS A 120 -12.35 18.20 0.96
C LYS A 120 -12.78 16.84 1.51
N THR A 121 -12.93 15.83 0.65
CA THR A 121 -13.42 14.50 1.01
C THR A 121 -12.29 13.50 1.23
N GLY A 122 -11.05 13.81 0.83
CA GLY A 122 -9.93 12.88 0.97
C GLY A 122 -8.84 13.02 -0.08
N ILE A 123 -8.03 11.97 -0.20
CA ILE A 123 -6.94 11.85 -1.18
C ILE A 123 -7.21 10.68 -2.09
N THR A 124 -7.23 10.91 -3.40
CA THR A 124 -7.47 9.91 -4.45
C THR A 124 -6.19 9.69 -5.24
N TYR A 125 -5.86 8.43 -5.50
CA TYR A 125 -4.74 8.02 -6.34
C TYR A 125 -5.21 7.76 -7.77
N TYR A 126 -4.45 8.28 -8.74
CA TYR A 126 -4.74 8.23 -10.18
C TYR A 126 -3.75 7.37 -10.96
N GLY A 127 -2.86 6.63 -10.28
CA GLY A 127 -1.84 5.79 -10.90
C GLY A 127 -0.43 6.34 -10.74
N SER A 128 0.51 5.61 -11.31
CA SER A 128 1.95 5.94 -11.30
C SER A 128 2.59 5.69 -12.66
N GLN A 129 3.82 6.15 -12.81
CA GLN A 129 4.72 5.79 -13.90
C GLN A 129 6.12 5.44 -13.34
N PRO A 130 6.69 4.27 -13.67
CA PRO A 130 6.05 3.16 -14.38
C PRO A 130 4.88 2.55 -13.58
N THR A 131 4.01 1.80 -14.27
CA THR A 131 2.90 1.04 -13.69
C THR A 131 2.66 -0.24 -14.49
N THR A 132 2.08 -1.26 -13.86
CA THR A 132 1.71 -2.51 -14.54
C THR A 132 0.35 -2.41 -15.21
N PRO A 133 0.07 -3.19 -16.27
CA PRO A 133 -1.27 -3.25 -16.85
C PRO A 133 -2.36 -3.72 -15.87
N PHE A 134 -1.99 -4.52 -14.88
CA PHE A 134 -2.88 -4.91 -13.78
C PHE A 134 -3.25 -3.70 -12.91
N GLU A 135 -2.26 -2.94 -12.42
CA GLU A 135 -2.48 -1.73 -11.61
C GLU A 135 -3.32 -0.66 -12.34
N GLN A 136 -3.11 -0.49 -13.65
CA GLN A 136 -3.90 0.44 -14.48
C GLN A 136 -5.40 0.15 -14.45
N GLN A 137 -5.79 -1.11 -14.25
CA GLN A 137 -7.19 -1.50 -14.14
C GLN A 137 -7.75 -1.23 -12.75
N LEU A 138 -6.93 -0.98 -11.74
CA LEU A 138 -7.36 -0.73 -10.36
C LEU A 138 -7.65 0.75 -10.08
N ILE A 139 -7.02 1.66 -10.82
CA ILE A 139 -7.14 3.10 -10.65
C ILE A 139 -8.35 3.73 -11.38
N PRO A 140 -8.84 4.91 -10.93
CA PRO A 140 -8.47 5.58 -9.68
C PRO A 140 -9.13 4.94 -8.47
N TYR A 141 -8.56 5.15 -7.27
CA TYR A 141 -9.19 4.74 -6.01
C TYR A 141 -8.84 5.69 -4.86
N ARG A 142 -9.68 5.69 -3.82
CA ARG A 142 -9.55 6.61 -2.69
C ARG A 142 -8.51 6.08 -1.71
N VAL A 143 -7.35 6.72 -1.58
CA VAL A 143 -6.33 6.27 -0.62
C VAL A 143 -6.67 6.61 0.83
N LEU A 144 -7.37 7.73 1.04
CA LEU A 144 -7.75 8.24 2.37
C LEU A 144 -9.08 8.98 2.31
N ALA A 145 -9.98 8.71 3.25
CA ALA A 145 -11.23 9.45 3.43
C ALA A 145 -11.11 10.51 4.54
N PHE A 146 -11.65 11.70 4.30
CA PHE A 146 -11.71 12.79 5.28
C PHE A 146 -13.15 13.03 5.76
N PRO A 147 -13.35 13.38 7.05
CA PRO A 147 -12.32 13.45 8.10
C PRO A 147 -11.78 12.05 8.44
N LEU A 148 -10.56 11.98 8.99
CA LEU A 148 -10.10 10.74 9.61
C LEU A 148 -10.87 10.53 10.91
N VAL A 149 -11.29 9.29 11.14
CA VAL A 149 -12.08 8.93 12.31
C VAL A 149 -11.37 7.79 13.03
N MET A 150 -11.03 7.97 14.31
CA MET A 150 -10.39 6.93 15.13
C MET A 150 -11.22 5.65 15.15
N ASN A 151 -10.58 4.50 14.92
CA ASN A 151 -11.21 3.19 14.69
C ASN A 151 -12.15 3.11 13.48
N GLY A 152 -12.27 4.19 12.71
CA GLY A 152 -13.00 4.20 11.46
C GLY A 152 -12.31 3.34 10.41
N THR A 153 -13.12 2.65 9.61
CA THR A 153 -12.69 1.85 8.48
C THR A 153 -13.37 2.32 7.21
N PHE A 154 -12.71 2.13 6.07
CA PHE A 154 -13.36 2.29 4.77
C PHE A 154 -12.77 1.35 3.73
N ARG A 155 -13.60 0.96 2.76
CA ARG A 155 -13.21 0.19 1.57
C ARG A 155 -12.47 1.10 0.61
N GLN A 156 -11.17 0.88 0.44
CA GLN A 156 -10.32 1.62 -0.50
C GLN A 156 -10.57 1.17 -1.94
N LEU A 157 -10.68 -0.15 -2.15
CA LEU A 157 -10.88 -0.76 -3.46
C LEU A 157 -11.63 -2.10 -3.32
N GLU A 158 -12.62 -2.34 -4.19
CA GLU A 158 -13.16 -3.67 -4.45
C GLU A 158 -13.33 -3.82 -5.96
N LYS A 159 -12.62 -4.77 -6.57
CA LYS A 159 -12.76 -5.14 -7.98
C LYS A 159 -12.80 -6.65 -8.12
N ARG A 160 -13.60 -7.13 -9.05
CA ARG A 160 -13.77 -8.55 -9.34
C ARG A 160 -13.43 -8.86 -10.77
N ASP A 161 -12.97 -10.08 -11.01
CA ASP A 161 -12.67 -10.63 -12.34
C ASP A 161 -11.71 -9.73 -13.17
N VAL A 162 -10.72 -9.13 -12.50
CA VAL A 162 -9.72 -8.27 -13.14
C VAL A 162 -8.74 -9.14 -13.93
N ASP A 163 -8.44 -8.75 -15.17
CA ASP A 163 -7.41 -9.42 -15.99
C ASP A 163 -6.03 -9.12 -15.42
N MET A 164 -5.28 -10.14 -14.98
CA MET A 164 -3.92 -9.93 -14.49
C MET A 164 -2.93 -9.61 -15.62
N GLN A 165 -3.29 -9.90 -16.88
CA GLN A 165 -2.44 -9.73 -18.07
C GLN A 165 -1.07 -10.41 -17.98
N VAL A 166 -0.98 -11.46 -17.16
CA VAL A 166 0.16 -12.35 -17.02
C VAL A 166 -0.37 -13.78 -17.10
N ASP A 167 0.49 -14.71 -17.47
CA ASP A 167 0.25 -16.16 -17.42
C ASP A 167 1.16 -16.73 -16.31
N LEU A 168 0.57 -16.92 -15.14
CA LEU A 168 1.22 -17.40 -13.92
C LEU A 168 1.36 -18.93 -13.93
N ASP A 169 0.45 -19.68 -14.55
CA ASP A 169 0.46 -21.15 -14.52
C ASP A 169 0.96 -21.86 -15.80
N GLY A 170 1.40 -21.07 -16.77
CA GLY A 170 2.07 -21.51 -17.98
C GLY A 170 1.15 -22.21 -18.99
N ASP A 171 -0.14 -21.91 -18.97
CA ASP A 171 -1.12 -22.46 -19.93
C ASP A 171 -1.40 -21.55 -21.15
N GLY A 172 -0.70 -20.43 -21.24
CA GLY A 172 -0.83 -19.44 -22.30
C GLY A 172 -2.05 -18.53 -22.17
N ARG A 173 -2.74 -18.53 -21.01
CA ARG A 173 -3.90 -17.69 -20.74
C ARG A 173 -3.64 -16.78 -19.54
N HIS A 174 -4.35 -15.66 -19.49
CA HIS A 174 -4.22 -14.75 -18.37
C HIS A 174 -5.07 -15.16 -17.17
N GLU A 175 -4.52 -15.01 -15.97
CA GLU A 175 -5.28 -15.19 -14.74
C GLU A 175 -6.28 -14.07 -14.47
N ARG A 176 -7.28 -14.42 -13.65
CA ARG A 176 -8.29 -13.48 -13.14
C ARG A 176 -8.08 -13.26 -11.66
N ALA A 177 -8.26 -12.02 -11.21
CA ALA A 177 -8.13 -11.66 -9.81
C ALA A 177 -9.32 -10.87 -9.27
N ASP A 178 -9.73 -11.22 -8.05
CA ASP A 178 -10.56 -10.36 -7.21
C ASP A 178 -9.65 -9.61 -6.23
N VAL A 179 -9.80 -8.30 -6.13
CA VAL A 179 -8.99 -7.41 -5.31
C VAL A 179 -9.87 -6.70 -4.30
N VAL A 180 -9.51 -6.81 -3.02
CA VAL A 180 -10.14 -6.06 -1.93
C VAL A 180 -9.06 -5.37 -1.12
N ALA A 181 -9.22 -4.07 -0.87
CA ALA A 181 -8.36 -3.31 0.02
C ALA A 181 -9.19 -2.50 1.01
N ASP A 182 -8.86 -2.64 2.30
CA ASP A 182 -9.52 -1.98 3.41
C ASP A 182 -8.50 -1.14 4.19
N VAL A 183 -8.94 0.01 4.70
CA VAL A 183 -8.10 0.94 5.48
C VAL A 183 -8.75 1.19 6.83
N ARG A 184 -7.93 1.32 7.88
CA ARG A 184 -8.35 1.61 9.25
C ARG A 184 -7.46 2.67 9.90
N VAL A 185 -8.07 3.63 10.57
CA VAL A 185 -7.34 4.52 11.50
C VAL A 185 -7.23 3.83 12.84
N VAL A 186 -5.99 3.56 13.28
CA VAL A 186 -5.74 2.64 14.39
C VAL A 186 -5.37 3.37 15.67
N ALA A 187 -4.40 4.27 15.59
CA ALA A 187 -3.82 4.91 16.75
C ALA A 187 -3.55 6.39 16.49
N HIS A 188 -3.50 7.15 17.58
CA HIS A 188 -3.07 8.54 17.59
C HIS A 188 -2.05 8.67 18.72
N THR A 189 -0.78 8.45 18.39
CA THR A 189 0.30 8.20 19.36
C THR A 189 1.63 8.77 18.87
N PRO A 190 2.56 9.13 19.79
CA PRO A 190 3.89 9.58 19.41
C PRO A 190 4.67 8.56 18.58
N VAL A 191 5.48 9.05 17.63
CA VAL A 191 6.40 8.24 16.81
C VAL A 191 7.78 8.89 16.78
N THR A 192 8.82 8.10 17.04
CA THR A 192 10.23 8.52 16.95
C THR A 192 10.90 7.88 15.75
N VAL A 193 11.53 8.71 14.92
CA VAL A 193 12.34 8.34 13.75
C VAL A 193 13.61 9.19 13.71
N HIS A 194 14.45 9.03 12.68
CA HIS A 194 15.69 9.78 12.52
C HIS A 194 15.49 11.31 12.48
N ALA A 195 14.40 11.79 11.87
CA ALA A 195 14.07 13.22 11.82
C ALA A 195 13.59 13.80 13.16
N GLY A 196 13.38 12.98 14.19
CA GLY A 196 12.96 13.41 15.53
C GLY A 196 11.76 12.63 16.09
N THR A 197 11.17 13.16 17.16
CA THR A 197 9.94 12.62 17.77
C THR A 197 8.75 13.48 17.42
N PHE A 198 7.72 12.87 16.84
CA PHE A 198 6.46 13.49 16.48
C PHE A 198 5.39 13.05 17.47
N ASN A 199 5.01 13.93 18.40
CA ASN A 199 4.05 13.61 19.45
C ASN A 199 2.61 13.48 18.96
N ASP A 200 2.32 14.06 17.79
CA ASP A 200 1.01 14.07 17.15
C ASP A 200 1.08 13.30 15.82
N ALA A 201 1.11 11.97 15.93
CA ALA A 201 1.14 11.07 14.78
C ALA A 201 -0.06 10.12 14.75
N VAL A 202 -0.66 9.97 13.57
CA VAL A 202 -1.79 9.09 13.32
C VAL A 202 -1.29 7.83 12.62
N GLN A 203 -1.58 6.68 13.20
CA GLN A 203 -1.34 5.38 12.58
C GLN A 203 -2.55 4.98 11.74
N ILE A 204 -2.28 4.60 10.50
CA ILE A 204 -3.25 4.09 9.55
C ILE A 204 -2.74 2.74 9.05
N ASP A 205 -3.56 1.71 9.23
CA ASP A 205 -3.31 0.38 8.70
C ASP A 205 -4.12 0.21 7.41
N ALA A 206 -3.54 -0.45 6.42
CA ALA A 206 -4.22 -0.90 5.22
C ALA A 206 -3.92 -2.37 4.97
N THR A 207 -4.92 -3.11 4.53
CA THR A 207 -4.76 -4.50 4.14
C THR A 207 -5.37 -4.72 2.78
N MET A 208 -4.63 -5.38 1.90
CA MET A 208 -5.11 -5.84 0.61
C MET A 208 -5.08 -7.36 0.55
N THR A 209 -6.10 -7.93 -0.08
CA THR A 209 -6.17 -9.33 -0.47
C THR A 209 -6.44 -9.40 -1.97
N ILE A 210 -5.61 -10.16 -2.67
CA ILE A 210 -5.79 -10.50 -4.08
C ILE A 210 -6.03 -12.01 -4.17
N VAL A 211 -7.23 -12.38 -4.62
CA VAL A 211 -7.63 -13.77 -4.85
C VAL A 211 -7.49 -14.07 -6.33
N ILE A 212 -6.53 -14.92 -6.68
CA ILE A 212 -6.16 -15.21 -8.07
C ILE A 212 -6.71 -16.59 -8.45
N SER A 213 -7.45 -16.63 -9.55
CA SER A 213 -7.96 -17.87 -10.15
C SER A 213 -7.06 -18.30 -11.30
N LEU A 214 -6.35 -19.41 -11.11
CA LEU A 214 -5.48 -20.01 -12.11
C LEU A 214 -6.30 -20.64 -13.25
N THR A 215 -5.82 -20.51 -14.48
CA THR A 215 -6.56 -20.90 -15.70
C THR A 215 -6.48 -22.39 -16.00
N LYS A 216 -5.37 -23.03 -15.67
CA LYS A 216 -5.05 -24.43 -16.00
C LYS A 216 -5.79 -25.45 -15.15
N ASP A 217 -5.75 -25.28 -13.83
CA ASP A 217 -6.28 -26.24 -12.84
C ASP A 217 -7.44 -25.69 -12.01
N ARG A 218 -7.84 -24.42 -12.25
CA ARG A 218 -8.86 -23.69 -11.47
C ARG A 218 -8.53 -23.57 -9.98
N ARG A 219 -7.27 -23.77 -9.59
CA ARG A 219 -6.82 -23.53 -8.24
C ARG A 219 -6.88 -22.04 -7.94
N VAL A 220 -7.19 -21.73 -6.69
CA VAL A 220 -7.17 -20.36 -6.17
C VAL A 220 -5.94 -20.18 -5.31
N ILE A 221 -5.21 -19.11 -5.56
CA ILE A 221 -4.10 -18.66 -4.71
C ILE A 221 -4.41 -17.26 -4.18
N THR A 222 -3.79 -16.89 -3.06
CA THR A 222 -4.06 -15.61 -2.40
C THR A 222 -2.76 -14.90 -2.11
N SER A 223 -2.66 -13.65 -2.58
CA SER A 223 -1.64 -12.71 -2.13
C SER A 223 -2.23 -11.76 -1.11
N ARG A 224 -1.43 -11.39 -0.11
CA ARG A 224 -1.80 -10.40 0.90
C ARG A 224 -0.74 -9.33 0.97
N ASP A 225 -1.18 -8.12 1.28
CA ASP A 225 -0.33 -6.99 1.54
C ASP A 225 -0.87 -6.27 2.77
N ARG A 226 0.01 -5.98 3.73
CA ARG A 226 -0.28 -5.26 4.97
C ARG A 226 0.63 -4.08 5.09
N ILE A 227 0.04 -2.89 5.14
CA ILE A 227 0.76 -1.63 5.30
C ILE A 227 0.37 -1.03 6.64
N THR A 228 1.37 -0.58 7.40
CA THR A 228 1.18 0.36 8.50
C THR A 228 1.95 1.64 8.21
N SER A 229 1.22 2.76 8.22
CA SER A 229 1.76 4.09 7.98
C SER A 229 1.51 5.00 9.17
N TRP A 230 2.51 5.80 9.52
CA TRP A 230 2.38 6.85 10.53
C TRP A 230 2.53 8.22 9.89
N PHE A 231 1.55 9.08 10.12
CA PHE A 231 1.51 10.45 9.60
C PHE A 231 1.60 11.45 10.74
N ALA A 232 2.54 12.39 10.67
CA ALA A 232 2.64 13.48 11.64
C ALA A 232 2.04 14.77 11.07
N ARG A 233 1.33 15.51 11.94
CA ARG A 233 0.72 16.79 11.59
C ARG A 233 1.77 17.77 11.07
N GLY A 234 1.47 18.43 9.96
CA GLY A 234 2.34 19.39 9.30
C GLY A 234 3.57 18.78 8.63
N VAL A 235 3.74 17.45 8.69
CA VAL A 235 4.94 16.76 8.17
C VAL A 235 4.60 15.72 7.12
N GLY A 236 3.52 14.95 7.28
CA GLY A 236 3.21 13.85 6.37
C GLY A 236 3.65 12.50 6.89
N LEU A 237 3.90 11.56 5.97
CA LEU A 237 4.36 10.21 6.28
C LEU A 237 5.74 10.28 6.96
N VAL A 238 5.82 9.83 8.21
CA VAL A 238 7.07 9.79 8.99
C VAL A 238 7.65 8.39 9.09
N LYS A 239 6.80 7.36 9.01
CA LYS A 239 7.20 5.97 9.05
C LYS A 239 6.24 5.12 8.22
N TYR A 240 6.78 4.09 7.59
CA TYR A 240 6.10 3.14 6.74
C TYR A 240 6.65 1.75 7.01
N VAL A 241 5.77 0.76 7.14
CA VAL A 241 6.11 -0.66 7.17
C VAL A 241 5.12 -1.40 6.27
N GLU A 242 5.62 -2.32 5.48
CA GLU A 242 4.85 -3.14 4.55
C GLU A 242 5.31 -4.59 4.65
N GLU A 243 4.35 -5.51 4.60
CA GLU A 243 4.55 -6.94 4.50
C GLU A 243 3.74 -7.49 3.32
N ILE A 244 4.44 -8.02 2.33
CA ILE A 244 3.87 -8.57 1.10
C ILE A 244 4.03 -10.08 1.14
N GLU A 245 2.92 -10.80 1.19
CA GLU A 245 2.85 -12.26 1.02
C GLU A 245 2.55 -12.58 -0.44
N ALA A 246 3.55 -13.09 -1.17
CA ALA A 246 3.37 -13.63 -2.51
C ALA A 246 3.14 -15.14 -2.45
N PRO A 247 2.05 -15.67 -3.04
CA PRO A 247 1.75 -17.09 -2.99
C PRO A 247 2.71 -17.91 -3.85
N PRO A 248 2.86 -19.21 -3.56
CA PRO A 248 3.55 -20.13 -4.47
C PRO A 248 2.80 -20.25 -5.81
N VAL A 249 3.53 -20.02 -6.88
CA VAL A 249 3.08 -20.11 -8.27
C VAL A 249 4.06 -21.00 -9.02
N LEU A 250 3.57 -22.02 -9.72
CA LEU A 250 4.41 -23.03 -10.36
C LEU A 250 5.46 -23.61 -9.40
N GLU A 251 6.73 -23.33 -9.66
CA GLU A 251 7.88 -23.82 -8.90
C GLU A 251 8.33 -22.85 -7.80
N THR A 252 7.72 -21.65 -7.70
CA THR A 252 8.03 -20.74 -6.60
C THR A 252 7.44 -21.29 -5.30
N ARG A 253 8.20 -21.16 -4.21
CA ARG A 253 7.81 -21.65 -2.88
C ARG A 253 7.04 -20.60 -2.06
N GLY A 254 6.61 -19.52 -2.71
CA GLY A 254 6.13 -18.31 -2.06
C GLY A 254 7.27 -17.49 -1.45
N GLU A 255 7.00 -16.22 -1.22
CA GLU A 255 7.95 -15.31 -0.57
C GLU A 255 7.20 -14.30 0.30
N VAL A 256 7.87 -13.84 1.36
CA VAL A 256 7.40 -12.72 2.17
C VAL A 256 8.43 -11.61 2.08
N THR A 257 8.01 -10.45 1.58
CA THR A 257 8.84 -9.25 1.50
C THR A 257 8.39 -8.24 2.55
N TYR A 258 9.32 -7.83 3.39
CA TYR A 258 9.17 -6.73 4.32
C TYR A 258 9.85 -5.48 3.77
N VAL A 259 9.16 -4.36 3.80
CA VAL A 259 9.71 -3.03 3.50
C VAL A 259 9.49 -2.16 4.72
N SER A 260 10.48 -1.36 5.09
CA SER A 260 10.29 -0.27 6.06
C SER A 260 11.01 0.97 5.59
N GLU A 261 10.40 2.13 5.83
CA GLU A 261 11.00 3.44 5.57
C GLU A 261 10.72 4.37 6.75
N GLU A 262 11.77 5.06 7.20
CA GLU A 262 11.69 6.04 8.28
C GLU A 262 12.22 7.39 7.78
N LEU A 263 11.52 8.46 8.14
CA LEU A 263 11.87 9.81 7.75
C LEU A 263 13.20 10.21 8.37
N GLU A 264 14.14 10.57 7.51
CA GLU A 264 15.49 11.02 7.87
C GLU A 264 15.57 12.54 7.93
N SER A 265 14.97 13.23 6.96
CA SER A 265 14.84 14.69 6.95
C SER A 265 13.72 15.15 6.02
N TYR A 266 13.32 16.41 6.11
CA TYR A 266 12.28 17.00 5.26
C TYR A 266 12.47 18.50 5.08
N ALA A 267 11.99 19.03 3.96
CA ALA A 267 11.93 20.45 3.66
C ALA A 267 10.56 20.77 3.05
N LEU A 268 9.67 21.37 3.83
CA LEU A 268 8.29 21.62 3.41
C LEU A 268 8.09 23.04 2.93
N LYS A 269 7.35 23.20 1.84
CA LYS A 269 6.80 24.48 1.46
C LYS A 269 5.52 24.73 2.24
N ARG A 270 5.33 25.99 2.66
CA ARG A 270 4.06 26.42 3.24
C ARG A 270 3.08 26.64 2.11
N ALA A 271 1.81 26.32 2.36
CA ALA A 271 0.72 26.79 1.53
C ALA A 271 0.85 28.32 1.43
N VAL A 272 0.89 28.86 0.21
CA VAL A 272 0.80 30.31 0.01
C VAL A 272 -0.60 30.70 0.47
N GLY A 273 -0.66 31.37 1.63
CA GLY A 273 -1.89 31.58 2.39
C GLY A 273 -3.02 32.19 1.57
N GLY A 274 -4.17 31.52 1.54
CA GLY A 274 -5.46 32.14 1.32
C GLY A 274 -6.06 32.50 2.68
N HIS A 275 -5.60 33.60 3.28
CA HIS A 275 -6.41 34.32 4.26
C HIS A 275 -7.38 35.22 3.49
N LEU A 276 -8.66 34.87 3.53
CA LEU A 276 -9.78 35.82 3.50
C LEU A 276 -10.84 35.32 4.48
#